data_AF-A0A554KB00-F1
#
_entry.id   AF-A0A554KB00-F1
#
_cell.length_a   1.000
_cell.length_b   1.000
_cell.length_c   1.000
_cell.angle_alpha   90.00
_cell.angle_beta   90.00
_cell.angle_gamma   90.00
#
_symmetry.space_group_name_H-M   'P 1'
#
loop_
_entity.id
_entity.type
_entity.pdbx_description
1 polymer ?
#
loop_
_entity_poly.entity_id
_entity_poly.type
_entity_poly.pdbx_seq_one_letter_code
_entity_poly.pdbx_strand_id
1 'polypeptide(L)' 'SILTNQTGIEVKENYFIASLERAFLDVVYLNKEYHFDNLSGINWGKVDEILPIYGGNKRMEAKVKKYREATQKGLN' A
#
# COMPACT_ATOMS: atom_id res chain seq x y z
N SER A 1 -4.54 -5.69 -15.82
CA SER A 1 -5.31 -4.54 -15.31
C SER A 1 -5.17 -4.49 -13.80
N ILE A 2 -4.90 -3.33 -13.20
CA ILE A 2 -4.67 -3.18 -11.74
C ILE A 2 -5.95 -3.47 -10.93
N LEU A 3 -7.11 -3.15 -11.53
CA LEU A 3 -8.44 -3.32 -10.93
C LEU A 3 -8.91 -4.77 -10.85
N THR A 4 -8.34 -5.68 -11.65
CA THR A 4 -8.73 -7.09 -11.69
C THR A 4 -7.76 -8.00 -10.92
N ASN A 5 -6.71 -7.43 -10.33
CA ASN A 5 -5.71 -8.20 -9.60
C ASN A 5 -6.15 -8.39 -8.14
N GLN A 6 -6.37 -9.65 -7.77
CA GLN A 6 -6.85 -10.08 -6.46
C GLN A 6 -5.77 -10.14 -5.37
N THR A 7 -4.50 -9.91 -5.70
CA THR A 7 -3.44 -9.88 -4.68
C THR A 7 -3.69 -8.73 -3.70
N GLY A 8 -3.67 -9.06 -2.41
CA GLY A 8 -4.03 -8.13 -1.33
C GLY A 8 -5.53 -7.86 -1.23
N ILE A 9 -6.38 -8.66 -1.86
CA ILE A 9 -7.84 -8.61 -1.72
C ILE A 9 -8.31 -9.89 -1.04
N GLU A 10 -8.96 -9.76 0.11
CA GLU A 10 -9.66 -10.84 0.78
C GLU A 10 -11.07 -10.96 0.20
N VAL A 11 -11.35 -12.11 -0.40
CA VAL A 11 -12.69 -12.46 -0.87
C VAL A 11 -13.48 -13.03 0.29
N LYS A 12 -14.51 -12.32 0.74
CA LYS A 12 -15.54 -12.85 1.62
C LYS A 12 -16.77 -13.18 0.79
N GLU A 13 -17.63 -14.06 1.31
CA GLU A 13 -18.74 -14.70 0.60
C GLU A 13 -19.43 -13.82 -0.46
N ASN A 14 -19.76 -12.56 -0.13
CA ASN A 14 -20.45 -11.65 -1.04
C ASN A 14 -19.71 -10.32 -1.30
N TYR A 15 -18.47 -10.13 -0.81
CA TYR A 15 -17.77 -8.86 -0.98
C TYR A 15 -16.24 -9.01 -0.92
N PHE A 16 -15.57 -8.03 -1.51
CA PHE A 16 -14.11 -7.95 -1.57
C PHE A 16 -13.62 -6.91 -0.57
N ILE A 17 -12.72 -7.30 0.34
CA ILE A 17 -12.01 -6.37 1.22
C ILE A 17 -10.59 -6.21 0.70
N ALA A 18 -10.15 -4.98 0.46
CA ALA A 18 -8.73 -4.70 0.29
C ALA A 18 -8.02 -4.84 1.64
N SER A 19 -6.92 -5.59 1.69
CA SER A 19 -6.05 -5.64 2.86
C SER A 19 -5.52 -4.24 3.17
N LEU A 20 -5.04 -4.03 4.40
CA LEU A 20 -4.52 -2.73 4.82
C LEU A 20 -3.40 -2.23 3.88
N GLU A 21 -2.54 -3.14 3.42
CA GLU A 21 -1.46 -2.86 2.48
C GLU A 21 -1.96 -2.48 1.09
N ARG A 22 -2.99 -3.18 0.60
CA ARG A 22 -3.61 -2.88 -0.69
C ARG A 22 -4.31 -1.52 -0.65
N ALA A 23 -5.07 -1.25 0.40
CA ALA A 23 -5.72 0.04 0.61
C ALA A 23 -4.69 1.18 0.70
N PHE A 24 -3.58 0.97 1.42
CA PHE A 24 -2.48 1.92 1.48
C PHE A 24 -1.89 2.21 0.08
N LEU A 25 -1.56 1.17 -0.69
CA LEU A 25 -0.99 1.33 -2.02
C LEU A 25 -1.97 1.99 -3.00
N ASP A 26 -3.26 1.65 -2.94
CA ASP A 26 -4.31 2.29 -3.74
C ASP A 26 -4.39 3.78 -3.45
N VAL A 27 -4.36 4.19 -2.18
CA VAL A 27 -4.36 5.62 -1.78
C VAL A 27 -3.10 6.33 -2.28
N VAL A 28 -1.92 5.72 -2.14
CA VAL A 28 -0.63 6.29 -2.59
C VAL A 28 -0.56 6.41 -4.12
N TYR A 29 -1.20 5.48 -4.84
CA TYR A 29 -1.28 5.47 -6.29
C TYR A 29 -2.21 6.58 -6.80
N LEU A 30 -3.41 6.69 -6.22
CA LEU A 30 -4.45 7.64 -6.64
C LEU A 30 -4.12 9.07 -6.23
N ASN A 31 -3.55 9.26 -5.04
CA ASN A 31 -3.30 10.59 -4.48
C ASN A 31 -1.85 11.01 -4.70
N LYS A 32 -1.67 12.26 -5.14
CA LYS A 32 -0.32 12.84 -5.28
C LYS A 32 0.33 13.04 -3.91
N GLU A 33 -0.43 13.57 -2.96
CA GLU A 33 -0.03 13.88 -1.59
C GLU A 33 -1.16 13.42 -0.66
N TYR A 34 -0.85 12.56 0.30
CA TYR A 34 -1.79 12.08 1.30
C TYR A 34 -1.03 11.92 2.60
N HIS A 35 -1.57 12.42 3.72
CA HIS A 35 -0.95 12.26 5.02
C HIS A 35 -1.60 11.08 5.74
N PHE A 36 -0.78 10.14 6.20
CA PHE A 36 -1.25 9.04 7.03
C PHE A 36 -0.82 9.29 8.47
N ASP A 37 -1.80 9.47 9.35
CA ASP A 37 -1.54 9.73 10.77
C ASP A 37 -1.05 8.47 11.51
N ASN A 38 -1.48 7.28 11.04
CA ASN A 38 -1.09 6.02 11.62
C ASN A 38 -0.84 4.96 10.55
N LEU A 39 0.41 4.50 10.46
CA LEU A 39 0.86 3.42 9.58
C LEU A 39 1.50 2.27 10.38
N SER A 40 1.35 2.27 11.71
CA SER A 40 2.00 1.31 12.60
C SER A 40 1.55 -0.15 12.40
N GLY A 41 0.35 -0.35 11.85
CA GLY A 41 -0.19 -1.68 11.54
C GLY A 41 0.17 -2.24 10.17
N ILE A 42 0.90 -1.51 9.33
CA ILE A 42 1.21 -1.95 7.96
C ILE A 42 2.32 -3.00 7.96
N ASN A 43 2.07 -4.14 7.30
CA ASN A 43 3.09 -5.12 7.02
C ASN A 43 3.85 -4.77 5.73
N TRP A 44 5.01 -4.13 5.87
CA TRP A 44 5.85 -3.73 4.73
C TRP A 44 6.29 -4.90 3.83
N GLY A 45 6.38 -6.13 4.35
CA GLY A 45 6.68 -7.30 3.50
C GLY A 45 5.56 -7.58 2.50
N LYS A 46 4.30 -7.53 2.95
CA LYS A 46 3.13 -7.64 2.06
C LYS A 46 3.01 -6.45 1.11
N VAL A 47 3.39 -5.25 1.55
CA VAL A 47 3.43 -4.07 0.67
C VAL A 47 4.40 -4.32 -0.50
N ASP A 48 5.60 -4.82 -0.22
CA ASP A 48 6.61 -5.12 -1.24
C ASP A 48 6.15 -6.23 -2.22
N GLU A 49 5.32 -7.19 -1.77
CA GLU A 49 4.69 -8.21 -2.63
C GLU A 49 3.60 -7.65 -3.56
N ILE A 50 2.80 -6.68 -3.10
CA ILE A 50 1.69 -6.09 -3.86
C ILE A 50 2.18 -4.97 -4.80
N LEU A 51 3.25 -4.26 -4.41
CA LEU A 51 3.80 -3.11 -5.14
C LEU A 51 4.03 -3.34 -6.65
N PRO A 52 4.52 -4.50 -7.13
CA PRO A 52 4.72 -4.78 -8.55
C PRO A 52 3.45 -4.65 -9.40
N ILE A 53 2.27 -4.84 -8.81
CA ILE A 53 0.97 -4.80 -9.50
C ILE A 53 0.68 -3.42 -10.06
N TYR A 54 1.20 -2.37 -9.42
CA TYR A 54 1.05 -0.99 -9.86
C TYR A 54 2.05 -0.58 -10.95
N GLY A 55 2.66 -1.58 -11.61
CA GLY A 55 3.46 -1.40 -12.82
C GLY A 55 4.93 -1.05 -12.57
N GLY A 56 5.50 -1.42 -11.41
CA GLY A 56 6.92 -1.20 -11.11
C GLY A 56 7.33 0.26 -11.21
N ASN A 57 6.42 1.17 -10.82
CA ASN A 57 6.59 2.59 -11.04
C ASN A 57 7.60 3.12 -10.02
N LYS A 58 8.82 3.48 -10.47
CA LYS A 58 9.90 3.99 -9.59
C LYS A 58 9.46 5.15 -8.68
N ARG A 59 8.51 5.95 -9.14
CA ARG A 59 7.89 7.03 -8.35
C ARG A 59 7.12 6.48 -7.14
N MET A 60 6.41 5.37 -7.32
CA MET A 60 5.64 4.72 -6.27
C MET A 60 6.57 4.07 -5.25
N GLU A 61 7.59 3.35 -5.70
CA GLU A 61 8.64 2.80 -4.83
C GLU A 61 9.28 3.89 -3.96
N ALA A 62 9.65 5.03 -4.56
CA ALA A 62 10.20 6.16 -3.83
C ALA A 62 9.23 6.73 -2.79
N LYS A 63 7.92 6.81 -3.09
CA LYS A 63 6.90 7.24 -2.12
C LYS A 63 6.75 6.25 -0.98
N VAL A 64 6.62 4.96 -1.28
CA VAL A 64 6.47 3.89 -0.28
C VAL A 64 7.68 3.89 0.67
N LYS A 65 8.89 4.05 0.12
CA LYS A 65 10.11 4.20 0.92
C LYS A 65 10.06 5.40 1.87
N LYS A 66 9.61 6.57 1.41
CA LYS A 66 9.45 7.75 2.27
C LYS A 66 8.48 7.49 3.43
N TYR A 67 7.35 6.84 3.18
CA TYR A 67 6.41 6.48 4.25
C TYR A 67 7.02 5.48 5.23
N ARG A 68 7.76 4.48 4.74
CA ARG A 68 8.47 3.50 5.58
C ARG A 68 9.53 4.15 6.47
N GLU A 69 10.25 5.14 5.96
CA GLU A 69 11.24 5.89 6.75
C GLU A 69 10.55 6.82 7.77
N ALA A 70 9.44 7.46 7.39
CA ALA A 70 8.67 8.32 8.28
C ALA A 70 8.06 7.54 9.46
N THR A 71 7.56 6.32 9.22
CA THR A 71 7.05 5.46 10.30
C THR A 71 8.15 5.00 11.25
N GLN A 72 9.32 4.64 10.73
CA GLN A 72 10.46 4.25 11.55
C GLN A 72 11.04 5.41 12.36
N LYS A 73 10.96 6.65 11.85
CA LYS A 73 11.40 7.85 12.57
C LYS A 73 10.42 8.28 13.67
N GLY A 74 9.12 8.09 13.49
CA GLY A 74 8.12 8.40 14.52
C GLY A 74 8.07 7.42 15.69
N LEU A 75 8.87 6.35 15.63
CA LEU A 75 9.04 5.35 16.69
C LEU A 75 10.28 5.59 17.58
N ASN A 76 11.05 6.67 17.34
CA ASN A 76 12.17 7.10 18.19
C ASN A 76 11.80 8.31 19.06
#